data_AF-A0A352CLT8-F1
#
_entry.id   AF-A0A352CLT8-F1
#
_cell.length_a   1.000
_cell.length_b   1.000
_cell.length_c   1.000
_cell.angle_alpha   90.00
_cell.angle_beta   90.00
_cell.angle_gamma   90.00
#
_symmetry.space_group_name_H-M   'P 1'
#
loop_
_entity.id
_entity.type
_entity.pdbx_description
1 polymer ?
#
loop_
_entity_poly.entity_id
_entity_poly.type
_entity_poly.pdbx_seq_one_letter_code
_entity_poly.pdbx_strand_id
1 'polypeptide(L)' 'MVKARTKRKKGPVKVITYGTFDLFHEGHRRILERAKALGDYLIVGVTTDHFDEARGKLNTVDSIVTR' A
#
# COMPACT_ATOMS: atom_id res chain seq x y z
N MET A 1 12.33 39.15 -25.95
CA MET A 1 11.87 37.77 -26.27
C MET A 1 11.80 36.97 -24.96
N VAL A 2 10.61 36.73 -24.42
CA VAL A 2 10.44 35.94 -23.18
C VAL A 2 10.26 34.47 -23.60
N LYS A 3 11.22 33.59 -23.25
CA LYS A 3 11.09 32.15 -23.50
C LYS A 3 9.95 31.61 -22.62
N ALA A 4 8.91 31.07 -23.24
CA ALA A 4 7.80 30.42 -22.55
C ALA A 4 8.31 29.24 -21.70
N ARG A 5 8.02 29.22 -20.40
CA ARG A 5 8.29 28.08 -19.52
C ARG A 5 7.33 26.94 -19.89
N THR A 6 7.83 25.90 -20.54
CA THR A 6 7.07 24.66 -20.80
C THR A 6 6.75 23.94 -19.48
N LYS A 7 5.47 23.65 -19.22
CA LYS A 7 5.03 22.90 -18.03
C LYS A 7 5.61 21.48 -18.06
N ARG A 8 6.31 21.09 -16.99
CA ARG A 8 6.89 19.74 -16.82
C ARG A 8 5.77 18.70 -16.77
N LYS A 9 5.82 17.65 -17.61
CA LYS A 9 4.88 16.51 -17.53
C LYS A 9 5.02 15.86 -16.15
N LYS A 10 3.89 15.64 -15.48
CA LYS A 10 3.84 14.95 -14.19
C LYS A 10 4.16 13.47 -14.43
N GLY A 11 5.11 12.92 -13.67
CA GLY A 11 5.42 11.48 -13.69
C GLY A 11 4.28 10.66 -13.08
N PRO A 12 4.34 9.31 -13.20
CA PRO A 12 3.32 8.44 -12.65
C PRO A 12 3.21 8.60 -11.13
N VAL A 13 1.97 8.71 -10.64
CA VAL A 13 1.64 8.82 -9.22
C VAL A 13 1.76 7.43 -8.59
N LYS A 14 2.63 7.30 -7.60
CA LYS A 14 2.77 6.06 -6.81
C LYS A 14 2.08 6.25 -5.47
N VAL A 15 1.28 5.27 -5.08
CA VAL A 15 0.58 5.19 -3.79
C VAL A 15 1.22 4.09 -2.97
N ILE A 16 1.40 4.33 -1.67
CA ILE A 16 1.91 3.34 -0.73
C ILE A 16 0.90 3.14 0.40
N THR A 17 0.70 1.89 0.79
CA THR A 17 -0.02 1.51 2.02
C THR A 17 0.68 0.31 2.64
N TYR A 18 0.42 0.04 3.92
CA TYR A 18 0.98 -1.10 4.61
C TYR A 18 0.03 -1.62 5.68
N GLY A 19 0.15 -2.90 6.01
CA GLY A 19 -0.67 -3.56 7.02
C GLY A 19 -0.34 -5.04 7.12
N THR A 20 -0.98 -5.72 8.08
CA THR A 20 -0.80 -7.17 8.24
C THR A 20 -1.46 -7.95 7.12
N PHE A 21 -2.66 -7.57 6.69
CA PHE A 21 -3.46 -8.28 5.67
C PHE A 21 -3.78 -9.76 5.97
N ASP A 22 -3.70 -10.16 7.25
CA ASP A 22 -4.07 -11.49 7.76
C ASP A 22 -5.49 -11.92 7.39
N LEU A 23 -5.70 -13.21 7.11
CA LEU A 23 -7.00 -13.78 6.72
C LEU A 23 -7.68 -12.93 5.64
N PHE A 24 -7.00 -12.77 4.51
CA PHE A 24 -7.37 -11.79 3.49
C PHE A 24 -8.86 -11.88 3.10
N HIS A 25 -9.58 -10.76 3.25
CA HIS A 25 -11.02 -10.71 3.06
C HIS A 25 -11.47 -9.45 2.30
N GLU A 26 -12.78 -9.36 2.04
CA GLU A 26 -13.45 -8.28 1.31
C GLU A 26 -13.02 -6.86 1.74
N GLY A 27 -12.78 -6.66 3.04
CA GLY A 27 -12.38 -5.37 3.59
C GLY A 27 -11.00 -4.94 3.10
N HIS A 28 -10.04 -5.86 3.07
CA HIS A 28 -8.70 -5.62 2.51
C HIS A 28 -8.77 -5.31 1.03
N ARG A 29 -9.57 -6.05 0.25
CA ARG A 29 -9.71 -5.76 -1.17
C ARG A 29 -10.26 -4.35 -1.42
N ARG A 30 -11.32 -3.95 -0.72
CA ARG A 30 -11.92 -2.61 -0.87
C ARG A 30 -10.96 -1.48 -0.51
N ILE A 31 -10.15 -1.63 0.54
CA ILE A 31 -9.18 -0.58 0.89
C ILE A 31 -8.06 -0.50 -0.15
N LEU A 32 -7.60 -1.63 -0.69
CA LEU A 32 -6.59 -1.67 -1.75
C LEU A 32 -7.12 -1.12 -3.08
N GLU A 33 -8.35 -1.42 -3.46
CA GLU A 33 -9.02 -0.84 -4.63
C GLU A 33 -9.11 0.68 -4.52
N ARG A 34 -9.53 1.19 -3.35
CA ARG A 34 -9.58 2.63 -3.06
C ARG A 34 -8.19 3.27 -3.09
N ALA A 35 -7.17 2.61 -2.53
CA ALA A 35 -5.79 3.09 -2.58
C ALA A 35 -5.25 3.12 -4.02
N LYS A 36 -5.53 2.08 -4.81
CA LYS A 36 -5.14 2.01 -6.22
C LYS A 36 -5.78 3.13 -7.05
N ALA A 37 -7.02 3.51 -6.76
CA ALA A 37 -7.70 4.60 -7.47
C ALA A 37 -7.01 5.98 -7.29
N LEU A 38 -6.10 6.14 -6.32
CA LEU A 38 -5.38 7.39 -6.05
C LEU A 38 -4.11 7.57 -6.91
N GLY A 39 -3.71 6.58 -7.71
CA GLY A 39 -2.52 6.71 -8.55
C GLY A 39 -2.31 5.60 -9.59
N ASP A 40 -1.23 5.73 -10.34
CA ASP A 40 -0.88 4.83 -11.43
C ASP A 40 -0.29 3.50 -10.93
N TYR A 41 0.29 3.48 -9.73
CA TYR A 41 0.93 2.30 -9.14
C TYR A 41 0.65 2.23 -7.63
N LEU A 42 0.34 1.03 -7.13
CA LEU A 42 0.12 0.79 -5.69
C LEU A 42 1.22 -0.14 -5.17
N ILE A 43 1.91 0.29 -4.12
CA ILE A 43 2.86 -0.50 -3.33
C ILE A 43 2.15 -0.88 -2.03
N VAL A 44 2.14 -2.18 -1.71
CA VAL A 44 1.55 -2.71 -0.48
C VAL A 44 2.66 -3.36 0.34
N GLY A 45 2.95 -2.79 1.52
CA GLY A 45 3.85 -3.40 2.49
C GLY A 45 3.10 -4.37 3.39
N VAL A 46 3.48 -5.65 3.36
CA VAL A 46 2.97 -6.66 4.31
C VAL A 46 3.89 -6.66 5.54
N THR A 47 3.32 -6.48 6.73
CA THR A 47 4.11 -6.45 7.97
C THR A 47 4.62 -7.85 8.33
N THR A 48 5.82 -7.88 8.92
CA THR A 48 6.43 -9.13 9.39
C THR A 48 5.79 -9.56 10.71
N ASP A 49 5.84 -10.87 10.99
CA ASP A 49 5.35 -11.44 12.24
C ASP A 49 5.97 -10.74 13.45
N HIS A 50 7.28 -10.52 13.41
CA HIS A 50 8.00 -9.79 14.45
C HIS A 50 7.47 -8.35 14.66
N PHE A 51 7.14 -7.64 13.58
CA PHE A 51 6.60 -6.28 13.69
C PHE A 51 5.21 -6.28 14.31
N ASP A 52 4.35 -7.23 13.90
CA ASP A 52 2.99 -7.37 14.43
C ASP A 52 3.00 -7.78 15.91
N GLU A 53 3.88 -8.68 16.32
CA GLU A 53 4.10 -9.02 17.73
C GLU A 53 4.57 -7.82 18.55
N ALA A 54 5.56 -7.06 18.05
CA ALA A 54 6.13 -5.91 18.75
C ALA A 54 5.10 -4.79 19.01
N ARG A 55 4.05 -4.69 18.18
CA ARG A 55 2.94 -3.75 18.36
C ARG A 55 1.73 -4.32 19.12
N GLY A 56 1.85 -5.52 19.67
CA GLY A 56 0.81 -6.19 20.46
C GLY A 56 -0.25 -6.93 19.65
N LYS A 57 -0.03 -7.20 18.35
CA LYS A 57 -0.94 -7.97 17.51
C LYS A 57 -0.54 -9.45 17.54
N LEU A 58 -1.00 -10.15 18.57
CA LEU A 58 -0.62 -11.53 18.88
C LEU A 58 -1.50 -12.59 18.21
N ASN A 59 -2.60 -12.18 17.57
CA ASN A 59 -3.63 -13.07 17.05
C ASN A 59 -3.56 -13.27 15.52
N THR A 60 -2.36 -13.15 14.95
CA THR A 60 -2.16 -13.31 13.51
C THR A 60 -2.13 -14.79 13.15
N VAL A 61 -2.88 -15.20 12.11
CA VAL A 61 -3.12 -16.62 11.80
C VAL A 61 -2.26 -17.10 10.63
N ASP A 62 -2.26 -16.36 9.52
CA ASP A 62 -1.49 -16.71 8.33
C ASP A 62 -0.03 -16.32 8.51
N SER A 63 0.91 -17.09 7.98
CA SER A 63 2.33 -16.68 7.94
C SER A 63 2.54 -15.55 6.94
N ILE A 64 3.62 -14.76 7.10
CA ILE A 64 3.94 -13.67 6.16
C ILE A 64 3.97 -14.10 4.68
N VAL A 65 4.36 -15.35 4.38
CA VAL A 65 4.42 -15.88 3.01
C VAL A 65 3.02 -16.13 2.43
N THR A 66 2.02 -16.33 3.29
CA THR A 66 0.63 -16.65 2.91
C THR A 66 -0.22 -15.40 2.75
N ARG A 67 0.16 -14.28 3.40
CA ARG A 67 -0.59 -13.01 3.43
C ARG A 67 -0.52 -12.21 2.13
#